data_AF-A0A6C0BPW0-F1
#
_entry.id   AF-A0A6C0BPW0-F1
#
_cell.length_a   1.000
_cell.length_b   1.000
_cell.length_c   1.000
_cell.angle_alpha   90.00
_cell.angle_beta   90.00
_cell.angle_gamma   90.00
#
_symmetry.space_group_name_H-M   'P 1'
#
loop_
_entity.id
_entity.type
_entity.pdbx_description
1 polymer ?
#
loop_
_entity_poly.entity_id
_entity_poly.type
_entity_poly.pdbx_seq_one_letter_code
_entity_poly.pdbx_strand_id
1 'polypeptide(L)'
;MTSVLEKISGICDMYSGNELMMEKINQSVDTLISNIHLEFKRQKERIDKQTRDKRERLERTNDILERFDTSFGNEYLYSYCSRSERFILYDGVNYIAGNEDSLLENIFGMASNDDEFRGSKYKIKTMMIKKIKDISPLQITPSCATIDDIINSLYPVYFPSLDDARLFLISLGTCLQENNTMQYIFIYKTSIKTLLKMIENEHFVSFGDASRLSSFKIRFKDYSYNNTILIKSNECDTLPCYQSCNLMNLLCVAAHLSRIFPLDEFIQDPVYKHCSEYAIYLRHKTPDIILDEFIDNNITNCKGMHMSDTVMGFVWNKFNQKLSIPDVIGKAKMIEMLQERLDYNHDKKKFVNITSIYAPSMYYFTKFLAANITETENKTENEYTTAEIIFLFRKWFNKRLDYNITGELVMNVFREQYPDAIKNDDTIVCNLSSWDKNEIISQLYHSTIGDGIINVKIDDIYDKYLGNLDNEFPIITKKYFEYYSNNLIKRK
;
A
#
# COMPACT_ATOMS: atom_id res chain seq x y z
N MET A 1 -8.87 -6.76 77.19
CA MET A 1 -9.03 -5.54 78.01
C MET A 1 -9.60 -5.87 79.38
N THR A 2 -10.68 -6.66 79.44
CA THR A 2 -11.31 -7.20 80.67
C THR A 2 -10.34 -7.93 81.62
N SER A 3 -9.52 -8.85 81.11
CA SER A 3 -8.61 -9.65 81.96
C SER A 3 -7.54 -8.86 82.75
N VAL A 4 -7.09 -7.70 82.25
CA VAL A 4 -6.07 -6.87 82.92
C VAL A 4 -6.71 -6.00 84.00
N LEU A 5 -7.86 -5.41 83.68
CA LEU A 5 -8.66 -4.64 84.64
C LEU A 5 -9.13 -5.50 85.81
N GLU A 6 -9.56 -6.73 85.55
CA GLU A 6 -9.92 -7.70 86.59
C GLU A 6 -8.75 -7.98 87.54
N LYS A 7 -7.54 -8.21 87.00
CA LYS A 7 -6.34 -8.46 87.82
C LYS A 7 -5.90 -7.24 88.63
N ILE A 8 -5.97 -6.04 88.06
CA ILE A 8 -5.65 -4.81 88.79
C ILE A 8 -6.70 -4.56 89.88
N SER A 9 -7.99 -4.74 89.58
CA SER A 9 -9.06 -4.58 90.58
C SER A 9 -8.94 -5.57 91.72
N GLY A 10 -8.65 -6.85 91.44
CA GLY A 10 -8.50 -7.87 92.47
C GLY A 10 -7.32 -7.64 93.41
N ILE A 11 -6.23 -7.02 92.92
CA ILE A 11 -5.08 -6.64 93.76
C ILE A 11 -5.41 -5.40 94.61
N CYS A 12 -6.10 -4.40 94.05
CA CYS A 12 -6.56 -3.23 94.80
C CYS A 12 -7.56 -3.61 95.91
N ASP A 13 -8.47 -4.55 95.63
CA ASP A 13 -9.47 -5.01 96.59
C ASP A 13 -8.83 -5.75 97.78
N MET A 14 -7.83 -6.61 97.51
CA MET A 14 -7.09 -7.37 98.55
C MET A 14 -6.29 -6.50 99.51
N TYR A 15 -5.80 -5.34 99.08
CA TYR A 15 -4.91 -4.47 99.86
C TYR A 15 -5.51 -3.10 100.20
N SER A 16 -6.82 -2.92 100.00
CA SER A 16 -7.58 -1.66 100.18
C SER A 16 -7.43 -1.01 101.56
N GLY A 17 -7.11 -1.77 102.62
CA GLY A 17 -6.87 -1.26 103.98
C GLY A 17 -5.41 -0.96 104.34
N ASN A 18 -4.45 -1.13 103.42
CA ASN A 18 -3.01 -0.95 103.67
C ASN A 18 -2.41 0.13 102.77
N GLU A 19 -2.27 1.34 103.33
CA GLU A 19 -1.83 2.55 102.64
C GLU A 19 -0.45 2.40 101.97
N LEU A 20 0.51 1.75 102.65
CA LEU A 20 1.85 1.47 102.10
C LEU A 20 1.81 0.52 100.91
N MET A 21 0.87 -0.44 100.89
CA MET A 21 0.76 -1.40 99.81
C MET A 21 0.06 -0.78 98.59
N MET A 22 -0.94 0.08 98.82
CA MET A 22 -1.59 0.87 97.77
C MET A 22 -0.61 1.84 97.08
N GLU A 23 0.29 2.47 97.83
CA GLU A 23 1.33 3.34 97.27
C GLU A 23 2.33 2.56 96.41
N LYS A 24 2.73 1.35 96.84
CA LYS A 24 3.56 0.45 96.03
C LYS A 24 2.84 -0.04 94.77
N ILE A 25 1.54 -0.30 94.84
CA ILE A 25 0.72 -0.66 93.68
C ILE A 25 0.68 0.50 92.69
N ASN A 26 0.44 1.73 93.13
CA ASN A 26 0.46 2.93 92.28
C ASN A 26 1.83 3.13 91.61
N GLN A 27 2.93 3.07 92.38
CA GLN A 27 4.28 3.16 91.82
C GLN A 27 4.57 2.05 90.79
N SER A 28 4.09 0.84 91.04
CA SER A 28 4.24 -0.29 90.11
C SER A 28 3.44 -0.06 88.83
N VAL A 29 2.21 0.45 88.93
CA VAL A 29 1.34 0.78 87.78
C VAL A 29 1.95 1.93 86.97
N ASP A 30 2.42 3.00 87.61
CA ASP A 30 3.06 4.14 86.94
C ASP A 30 4.35 3.73 86.19
N THR A 31 5.13 2.84 86.81
CA THR A 31 6.31 2.24 86.18
C THR A 31 5.92 1.39 84.97
N LEU A 32 4.85 0.62 85.07
CA LEU A 32 4.34 -0.25 84.00
C LEU A 32 3.79 0.56 82.82
N ILE A 33 3.03 1.62 83.09
CA ILE A 33 2.53 2.58 82.10
C ILE A 33 3.70 3.24 81.37
N SER A 34 4.70 3.72 82.11
CA SER A 34 5.89 4.37 81.53
C SER A 34 6.67 3.41 80.63
N ASN A 35 6.84 2.16 81.05
CA ASN A 35 7.49 1.11 80.26
C ASN A 35 6.71 0.76 78.98
N ILE A 36 5.39 0.64 79.06
CA ILE A 36 4.53 0.39 77.88
C ILE A 36 4.64 1.56 76.89
N HIS A 37 4.64 2.80 77.36
CA HIS A 37 4.74 3.97 76.50
C HIS A 37 6.11 4.07 75.82
N LEU A 38 7.19 3.74 76.55
CA LEU A 38 8.54 3.64 76.00
C LEU A 38 8.66 2.53 74.95
N GLU A 39 8.10 1.35 75.20
CA GLU A 39 8.10 0.25 74.22
C GLU A 39 7.27 0.58 72.98
N PHE A 40 6.10 1.20 73.13
CA PHE A 40 5.30 1.68 72.01
C PHE A 40 6.06 2.71 71.16
N LYS A 41 6.73 3.68 71.79
CA LYS A 41 7.57 4.66 71.10
C LYS A 41 8.71 4.00 70.33
N ARG A 42 9.44 3.06 70.96
CA ARG A 42 10.51 2.27 70.32
C ARG A 42 9.99 1.45 69.14
N GLN A 43 8.82 0.83 69.27
CA GLN A 43 8.20 0.05 68.21
C GLN A 43 7.85 0.93 67.02
N LYS A 44 7.25 2.11 67.26
CA LYS A 44 6.93 3.09 66.22
C LYS A 44 8.17 3.59 65.51
N GLU A 45 9.22 3.97 66.24
CA GLU A 45 10.51 4.41 65.67
C GLU A 45 11.16 3.31 64.82
N ARG A 46 11.08 2.04 65.23
CA ARG A 46 11.58 0.89 64.43
C ARG A 46 10.82 0.75 63.11
N ILE A 47 9.49 0.87 63.13
CA ILE A 47 8.65 0.79 61.93
C ILE A 47 8.93 1.96 60.99
N ASP A 48 8.99 3.18 61.52
CA ASP A 48 9.26 4.40 60.75
C ASP A 48 10.65 4.34 60.10
N LYS A 49 11.66 3.87 60.84
CA LYS A 49 13.01 3.65 60.29
C LYS A 49 13.02 2.59 59.20
N GLN A 50 12.36 1.44 59.39
CA GLN A 50 12.25 0.41 58.35
C GLN A 50 11.56 0.93 57.09
N THR A 51 10.52 1.74 57.25
CA THR A 51 9.77 2.30 56.11
C THR A 51 10.61 3.33 55.36
N ARG A 52 11.37 4.17 56.09
CA ARG A 52 12.32 5.12 55.50
C ARG A 52 13.44 4.40 54.76
N ASP A 53 14.10 3.43 55.39
CA ASP A 53 15.18 2.64 54.78
C ASP A 53 14.69 1.92 53.51
N LYS A 54 13.45 1.40 53.53
CA LYS A 54 12.83 0.76 52.36
C LYS A 54 12.58 1.77 51.23
N ARG A 55 12.10 2.97 51.55
CA ARG A 55 11.87 4.05 50.57
C ARG A 55 13.19 4.50 49.94
N GLU A 56 14.22 4.79 50.74
CA GLU A 56 15.53 5.23 50.23
C GLU A 56 16.18 4.19 49.31
N ARG A 57 16.05 2.89 49.64
CA ARG A 57 16.55 1.81 48.77
C ARG A 57 15.81 1.74 47.44
N LEU A 58 14.50 1.97 47.45
CA LEU A 58 13.67 1.98 46.24
C LEU A 58 14.05 3.18 45.35
N GLU A 59 14.18 4.37 45.94
CA GLU A 59 14.59 5.59 45.24
C GLU A 59 15.96 5.44 44.58
N ARG A 60 16.97 4.93 45.32
CA ARG A 60 18.30 4.65 44.73
C ARG A 60 18.24 3.65 43.59
N THR A 61 17.42 2.61 43.73
CA THR A 61 17.26 1.62 42.65
C THR A 61 16.63 2.27 41.41
N ASN A 62 15.61 3.12 41.59
CA ASN A 62 14.95 3.80 40.48
C ASN A 62 15.87 4.80 39.78
N ASP A 63 16.68 5.55 40.53
CA ASP A 63 17.69 6.47 39.96
C ASP A 63 18.70 5.73 39.09
N ILE A 64 19.23 4.59 39.58
CA ILE A 64 20.14 3.73 38.78
C ILE A 64 19.47 3.25 37.50
N LEU A 65 18.20 2.85 37.57
CA LEU A 65 17.44 2.37 36.42
C LEU A 65 17.17 3.48 35.39
N GLU A 66 16.82 4.69 35.84
CA GLU A 66 16.55 5.84 34.98
C GLU A 66 17.81 6.35 34.27
N ARG A 67 18.94 6.37 34.99
CA ARG A 67 20.25 6.68 34.40
C ARG A 67 20.65 5.65 33.35
N PHE A 68 20.47 4.35 33.64
CA PHE A 68 20.75 3.30 32.66
C PHE A 68 19.88 3.45 31.41
N ASP A 69 18.58 3.70 31.58
CA ASP A 69 17.63 3.89 30.48
C ASP A 69 18.05 5.05 29.57
N THR A 70 18.46 6.17 30.17
CA THR A 70 18.95 7.35 29.44
C THR A 70 20.23 7.03 28.66
N SER A 71 21.21 6.41 29.31
CA SER A 71 22.48 6.05 28.66
C SER A 71 22.25 5.03 27.54
N PHE A 72 21.43 4.01 27.77
CA PHE A 72 21.14 2.98 26.79
C PHE A 72 20.37 3.54 25.59
N GLY A 73 19.37 4.41 25.81
CA GLY A 73 18.61 5.06 24.74
C GLY A 73 19.43 6.02 23.87
N ASN A 74 20.53 6.56 24.40
CA ASN A 74 21.47 7.38 23.62
C ASN A 74 22.37 6.54 22.70
N GLU A 75 22.62 5.28 23.05
CA GLU A 75 23.51 4.38 22.29
C GLU A 75 22.73 3.45 21.35
N TYR A 76 21.57 2.95 21.79
CA TYR A 76 20.76 1.98 21.07
C TYR A 76 19.30 2.39 20.96
N LEU A 77 18.81 2.52 19.73
CA LEU A 77 17.41 2.82 19.43
C LEU A 77 16.64 1.52 19.15
N TYR A 78 16.25 0.84 20.22
CA TYR A 78 15.42 -0.37 20.13
C TYR A 78 13.92 -0.06 20.13
N SER A 79 13.18 -0.85 19.37
CA SER A 79 11.72 -0.89 19.34
C SER A 79 11.22 -2.32 19.16
N TYR A 80 9.91 -2.50 19.16
CA TYR A 80 9.28 -3.82 19.14
C TYR A 80 8.06 -3.90 18.23
N CYS A 81 8.04 -4.94 17.40
CA CYS A 81 6.90 -5.34 16.60
C CYS A 81 6.08 -6.36 17.39
N SER A 82 4.95 -5.93 17.97
CA SER A 82 4.12 -6.75 18.86
C SER A 82 3.58 -8.02 18.21
N ARG A 83 3.22 -7.97 16.92
CA ARG A 83 2.60 -9.12 16.24
C ARG A 83 3.62 -10.19 15.83
N SER A 84 4.77 -9.77 15.31
CA SER A 84 5.82 -10.71 14.90
C SER A 84 6.73 -11.12 16.06
N GLU A 85 6.54 -10.52 17.23
CA GLU A 85 7.37 -10.67 18.42
C GLU A 85 8.86 -10.39 18.16
N ARG A 86 9.15 -9.42 17.28
CA ARG A 86 10.51 -9.07 16.86
C ARG A 86 10.97 -7.76 17.48
N PHE A 87 12.22 -7.74 17.94
CA PHE A 87 12.91 -6.50 18.28
C PHE A 87 13.49 -5.88 17.02
N ILE A 88 13.43 -4.56 16.92
CA ILE A 88 13.99 -3.80 15.80
C ILE A 88 15.00 -2.82 16.37
N LEU A 89 16.25 -2.87 15.87
CA LEU A 89 17.30 -1.91 16.18
C LEU A 89 17.43 -0.93 15.02
N TYR A 90 17.37 0.36 15.31
CA TYR A 90 17.71 1.39 14.33
C TYR A 90 19.19 1.76 14.47
N ASP A 91 19.98 1.53 13.41
CA ASP A 91 21.44 1.77 13.40
C ASP A 91 21.84 3.19 12.96
N GLY A 92 20.85 4.06 12.72
CA GLY A 92 21.04 5.40 12.16
C GLY A 92 20.81 5.49 10.65
N VAL A 93 20.70 4.36 9.94
CA VAL A 93 20.41 4.28 8.50
C VAL A 93 19.26 3.31 8.21
N ASN A 94 19.23 2.15 8.86
CA ASN A 94 18.32 1.04 8.63
C ASN A 94 17.67 0.53 9.92
N TYR A 95 16.44 0.05 9.79
CA TYR A 95 15.71 -0.66 10.82
C TYR A 95 15.98 -2.17 10.69
N ILE A 96 16.87 -2.68 11.53
CA ILE A 96 17.38 -4.04 11.47
C ILE A 96 16.58 -4.93 12.41
N ALA A 97 16.09 -6.06 11.90
CA ALA A 97 15.45 -7.07 12.74
C ALA A 97 16.50 -7.75 13.66
N GLY A 98 16.26 -7.67 14.96
CA GLY A 98 17.04 -8.32 16.01
C GLY A 98 16.23 -9.36 16.77
N ASN A 99 16.94 -10.25 17.49
CA ASN A 99 16.35 -11.19 18.42
C ASN A 99 16.53 -10.70 19.87
N GLU A 100 15.88 -11.39 20.83
CA GLU A 100 16.03 -11.05 22.25
C GLU A 100 17.49 -11.23 22.71
N ASP A 101 18.21 -12.22 22.18
CA ASP A 101 19.60 -12.48 22.58
C ASP A 101 20.54 -11.32 22.26
N SER A 102 20.46 -10.74 21.06
CA SER A 102 21.25 -9.56 20.68
C SER A 102 20.89 -8.33 21.52
N LEU A 103 19.61 -8.15 21.87
CA LEU A 103 19.20 -7.11 22.81
C LEU A 103 19.84 -7.34 24.20
N LEU A 104 19.81 -8.58 24.68
CA LEU A 104 20.39 -8.95 25.98
C LEU A 104 21.91 -8.79 26.00
N GLU A 105 22.60 -9.12 24.91
CA GLU A 105 24.04 -8.88 24.76
C GLU A 105 24.37 -7.39 24.92
N ASN A 106 23.62 -6.50 24.26
CA ASN A 106 23.83 -5.06 24.38
C ASN A 106 23.50 -4.54 25.79
N ILE A 107 22.39 -4.98 26.39
CA ILE A 107 22.02 -4.60 27.78
C ILE A 107 23.10 -5.04 28.76
N PHE A 108 23.52 -6.31 28.71
CA PHE A 108 24.49 -6.85 29.65
C PHE A 108 25.90 -6.34 29.39
N GLY A 109 26.28 -6.10 28.13
CA GLY A 109 27.54 -5.46 27.77
C GLY A 109 27.67 -4.11 28.45
N MET A 110 26.68 -3.23 28.24
CA MET A 110 26.65 -1.90 28.85
C MET A 110 26.60 -1.97 30.38
N ALA A 111 25.73 -2.79 30.95
CA ALA A 111 25.58 -2.92 32.41
C ALA A 111 26.78 -3.60 33.10
N SER A 112 27.68 -4.24 32.35
CA SER A 112 28.91 -4.85 32.90
C SER A 112 30.09 -3.91 32.91
N ASN A 113 30.09 -2.91 32.03
CA ASN A 113 31.17 -1.94 31.89
C ASN A 113 31.12 -0.84 32.95
N ASP A 114 29.95 -0.63 33.57
CA ASP A 114 29.76 0.33 34.65
C ASP A 114 29.55 -0.38 36.00
N ASP A 115 30.37 -0.04 36.99
CA ASP A 115 30.28 -0.59 38.34
C ASP A 115 28.97 -0.22 39.05
N GLU A 116 28.33 0.89 38.69
CA GLU A 116 27.06 1.34 39.25
C GLU A 116 25.89 0.41 38.85
N PHE A 117 25.94 -0.15 37.64
CA PHE A 117 24.85 -0.99 37.08
C PHE A 117 25.00 -2.48 37.39
N ARG A 118 26.21 -2.96 37.71
CA ARG A 118 26.50 -4.40 37.93
C ARG A 118 25.59 -5.06 38.95
N GLY A 119 25.26 -4.36 40.04
CA GLY A 119 24.41 -4.89 41.11
C GLY A 119 22.93 -5.05 40.73
N SER A 120 22.48 -4.41 39.65
CA SER A 120 21.07 -4.32 39.27
C SER A 120 20.74 -4.94 37.90
N LYS A 121 21.68 -5.69 37.29
CA LYS A 121 21.55 -6.28 35.94
C LYS A 121 20.21 -6.95 35.65
N TYR A 122 19.70 -7.78 36.57
CA TYR A 122 18.42 -8.47 36.38
C TYR A 122 17.23 -7.50 36.36
N LYS A 123 17.21 -6.50 37.26
CA LYS A 123 16.17 -5.47 37.28
C LYS A 123 16.22 -4.59 36.04
N ILE A 124 17.43 -4.23 35.60
CA ILE A 124 17.68 -3.51 34.35
C ILE A 124 17.11 -4.29 33.18
N LYS A 125 17.49 -5.57 33.00
CA LYS A 125 16.94 -6.45 31.96
C LYS A 125 15.41 -6.43 31.94
N THR A 126 14.77 -6.70 33.09
CA THR A 126 13.30 -6.78 33.16
C THR A 126 12.64 -5.45 32.83
N MET A 127 13.19 -4.33 33.31
CA MET A 127 12.68 -3.01 32.99
C MET A 127 12.83 -2.68 31.50
N MET A 128 14.03 -2.89 30.93
CA MET A 128 14.33 -2.54 29.54
C MET A 128 13.48 -3.36 28.57
N ILE A 129 13.35 -4.67 28.77
CA ILE A 129 12.49 -5.51 27.92
C ILE A 129 11.04 -5.00 27.97
N LYS A 130 10.55 -4.66 29.17
CA LYS A 130 9.18 -4.15 29.31
C LYS A 130 9.01 -2.82 28.57
N LYS A 131 9.93 -1.86 28.78
CA LYS A 131 9.90 -0.54 28.12
C LYS A 131 10.00 -0.66 26.59
N ILE A 132 10.96 -1.43 26.08
CA ILE A 132 11.17 -1.58 24.63
C ILE A 132 9.96 -2.24 23.96
N LYS A 133 9.32 -3.21 24.62
CA LYS A 133 8.09 -3.84 24.10
C LYS A 133 6.91 -2.88 23.96
N ASP A 134 6.93 -1.76 24.68
CA ASP A 134 5.90 -0.72 24.59
C ASP A 134 6.20 0.31 23.47
N ILE A 135 7.40 0.30 22.87
CA ILE A 135 7.82 1.26 21.84
C ILE A 135 7.65 0.66 20.44
N SER A 136 6.78 1.28 19.63
CA SER A 136 6.60 0.89 18.23
C SER A 136 7.72 1.45 17.35
N PRO A 137 8.24 0.69 16.36
CA PRO A 137 9.21 1.18 15.37
C PRO A 137 8.75 2.46 14.65
N LEU A 138 7.44 2.61 14.43
CA LEU A 138 6.84 3.77 13.76
C LEU A 138 7.01 5.08 14.54
N GLN A 139 7.33 5.00 15.84
CA GLN A 139 7.53 6.16 16.71
C GLN A 139 8.98 6.68 16.65
N ILE A 140 9.95 5.82 16.29
CA ILE A 140 11.36 6.19 16.16
C ILE A 140 11.51 7.25 15.06
N THR A 141 12.40 8.22 15.31
CA THR A 141 12.73 9.26 14.33
C THR A 141 13.88 8.78 13.43
N PRO A 142 13.65 8.58 12.13
CA PRO A 142 14.70 8.28 11.18
C PRO A 142 15.60 9.49 10.93
N SER A 143 16.85 9.24 10.57
CA SER A 143 17.83 10.23 10.15
C SER A 143 17.51 10.76 8.75
N CYS A 144 18.07 11.93 8.40
CA CYS A 144 17.93 12.49 7.05
C CYS A 144 18.43 11.53 5.97
N ALA A 145 19.52 10.79 6.23
CA ALA A 145 20.06 9.80 5.30
C ALA A 145 19.03 8.71 4.99
N THR A 146 18.37 8.15 6.01
CA THR A 146 17.29 7.17 5.82
C THR A 146 16.13 7.74 5.02
N ILE A 147 15.72 8.98 5.30
CA ILE A 147 14.61 9.63 4.59
C ILE A 147 14.97 9.80 3.11
N ASP A 148 16.15 10.34 2.82
CA ASP A 148 16.62 10.57 1.45
C ASP A 148 16.81 9.25 0.69
N ASP A 149 17.35 8.20 1.32
CA ASP A 149 17.50 6.87 0.72
C ASP A 149 16.13 6.29 0.31
N ILE A 150 15.11 6.42 1.17
CA ILE A 150 13.77 5.95 0.84
C ILE A 150 13.16 6.77 -0.29
N ILE A 151 13.24 8.10 -0.23
CA ILE A 151 12.69 8.95 -1.30
C ILE A 151 13.39 8.66 -2.64
N ASN A 152 14.71 8.50 -2.64
CA ASN A 152 15.50 8.20 -3.84
C ASN A 152 15.30 6.75 -4.34
N SER A 153 14.81 5.84 -3.50
CA SER A 153 14.40 4.50 -3.96
C SER A 153 13.03 4.52 -4.66
N LEU A 154 12.19 5.50 -4.33
CA LEU A 154 10.84 5.66 -4.89
C LEU A 154 10.84 6.57 -6.13
N TYR A 155 11.66 7.61 -6.15
CA TYR A 155 11.88 8.50 -7.28
C TYR A 155 13.23 8.19 -7.97
N PRO A 156 13.29 8.05 -9.30
CA PRO A 156 12.22 8.25 -10.29
C PRO A 156 11.48 6.96 -10.68
N VAL A 157 11.63 5.87 -9.92
CA VAL A 157 11.10 4.55 -10.31
C VAL A 157 9.56 4.55 -10.36
N TYR A 158 8.92 4.98 -9.27
CA TYR A 158 7.47 4.96 -9.09
C TYR A 158 6.83 6.33 -9.30
N PHE A 159 7.54 7.39 -8.96
CA PHE A 159 7.00 8.75 -8.92
C PHE A 159 7.77 9.69 -9.85
N PRO A 160 7.10 10.67 -10.48
CA PRO A 160 7.75 11.59 -11.42
C PRO A 160 8.56 12.71 -10.76
N SER A 161 8.39 12.96 -9.47
CA SER A 161 9.15 13.95 -8.71
C SER A 161 9.40 13.50 -7.26
N LEU A 162 10.35 14.15 -6.59
CA LEU A 162 10.60 13.96 -5.15
C LEU A 162 9.37 14.32 -4.32
N ASP A 163 8.62 15.35 -4.73
CA ASP A 163 7.44 15.81 -4.00
C ASP A 163 6.26 14.85 -4.13
N ASP A 164 6.08 14.22 -5.30
CA ASP A 164 5.10 13.15 -5.48
C ASP A 164 5.43 11.92 -4.61
N ALA A 165 6.73 11.59 -4.47
CA ALA A 165 7.17 10.53 -3.57
C ALA A 165 6.93 10.89 -2.10
N ARG A 166 7.18 12.14 -1.69
CA ARG A 166 6.86 12.64 -0.34
C ARG A 166 5.36 12.61 -0.08
N LEU A 167 4.54 13.08 -1.01
CA LEU A 167 3.09 13.05 -0.89
C LEU A 167 2.59 11.61 -0.68
N PHE A 168 3.13 10.65 -1.43
CA PHE A 168 2.81 9.24 -1.24
C PHE A 168 3.17 8.74 0.17
N LEU A 169 4.40 9.04 0.66
CA LEU A 169 4.84 8.65 2.00
C LEU A 169 4.01 9.32 3.10
N ILE A 170 3.66 10.59 2.96
CA ILE A 170 2.79 11.32 3.89
C ILE A 170 1.38 10.70 3.90
N SER A 171 0.83 10.42 2.71
CA SER A 171 -0.47 9.75 2.56
C SER A 171 -0.47 8.37 3.24
N LEU A 172 0.61 7.60 3.03
CA LEU A 172 0.79 6.29 3.64
C LEU A 172 0.90 6.41 5.17
N GLY A 173 1.74 7.31 5.67
CA GLY A 173 1.89 7.56 7.10
C GLY A 173 0.60 8.01 7.77
N THR A 174 -0.20 8.85 7.09
CA THR A 174 -1.53 9.28 7.56
C THR A 174 -2.44 8.08 7.80
N CYS A 175 -2.41 7.08 6.91
CA CYS A 175 -3.14 5.82 7.10
C CYS A 175 -2.62 4.98 8.28
N LEU A 176 -1.32 5.06 8.60
CA LEU A 176 -0.70 4.30 9.69
C LEU A 176 -1.02 4.85 11.08
N GLN A 177 -1.41 6.13 11.21
CA GLN A 177 -1.69 6.76 12.50
C GLN A 177 -2.94 6.19 13.19
N GLU A 178 -2.88 6.01 14.52
CA GLU A 178 -3.95 5.38 15.33
C GLU A 178 -5.25 6.19 15.39
N ASN A 179 -5.18 7.51 15.19
CA ASN A 179 -6.33 8.42 15.28
C ASN A 179 -7.01 8.69 13.93
N ASN A 180 -6.66 7.96 12.87
CA ASN A 180 -7.19 8.26 11.54
C ASN A 180 -8.65 7.79 11.42
N THR A 181 -9.58 8.72 11.61
CA THR A 181 -10.93 8.57 11.07
C THR A 181 -10.78 8.66 9.56
N MET A 182 -10.93 7.55 8.83
CA MET A 182 -10.75 7.40 7.37
C MET A 182 -11.44 8.49 6.54
N GLN A 183 -10.87 9.69 6.52
CA GLN A 183 -11.47 10.87 5.90
C GLN A 183 -11.12 10.90 4.42
N TYR A 184 -9.88 10.51 4.08
CA TYR A 184 -9.33 10.58 2.74
C TYR A 184 -9.37 9.25 2.01
N ILE A 185 -9.64 9.33 0.70
CA ILE A 185 -9.47 8.22 -0.24
C ILE A 185 -8.32 8.57 -1.18
N PHE A 186 -7.35 7.67 -1.29
CA PHE A 186 -6.16 7.86 -2.12
C PHE A 186 -6.31 7.06 -3.40
N ILE A 187 -6.42 7.73 -4.54
CA ILE A 187 -6.52 7.06 -5.84
C ILE A 187 -5.15 6.98 -6.49
N TYR A 188 -4.73 5.76 -6.83
CA TYR A 188 -3.42 5.49 -7.43
C TYR A 188 -3.57 4.65 -8.71
N LYS A 189 -2.61 4.76 -9.63
CA LYS A 189 -2.60 3.94 -10.86
C LYS A 189 -2.15 2.51 -10.59
N THR A 190 -2.53 1.58 -11.47
CA THR A 190 -2.17 0.15 -11.35
C THR A 190 -0.66 -0.10 -11.20
N SER A 191 0.21 0.79 -11.70
CA SER A 191 1.66 0.64 -11.57
C SER A 191 2.14 0.57 -10.11
N ILE A 192 1.48 1.23 -9.15
CA ILE A 192 1.89 1.18 -7.73
C ILE A 192 1.33 -0.06 -6.99
N LYS A 193 0.40 -0.81 -7.60
CA LYS A 193 -0.34 -1.89 -6.94
C LYS A 193 0.54 -2.94 -6.27
N THR A 194 1.63 -3.34 -6.91
CA THR A 194 2.54 -4.36 -6.37
C THR A 194 3.29 -3.83 -5.15
N LEU A 195 3.80 -2.59 -5.21
CA LEU A 195 4.46 -1.94 -4.08
C LEU A 195 3.51 -1.81 -2.88
N LEU A 196 2.28 -1.33 -3.08
CA LEU A 196 1.30 -1.21 -2.01
C LEU A 196 0.99 -2.55 -1.35
N LYS A 197 0.86 -3.64 -2.12
CA LYS A 197 0.68 -4.99 -1.56
C LYS A 197 1.87 -5.44 -0.71
N MET A 198 3.08 -5.11 -1.11
CA MET A 198 4.28 -5.43 -0.34
C MET A 198 4.29 -4.67 0.98
N ILE A 199 3.92 -3.39 0.95
CA ILE A 199 3.82 -2.55 2.15
C ILE A 199 2.70 -3.03 3.08
N GLU A 200 1.53 -3.37 2.53
CA GLU A 200 0.41 -3.96 3.27
C GLU A 200 0.81 -5.25 3.97
N ASN A 201 1.53 -6.13 3.28
CA ASN A 201 2.01 -7.38 3.86
C ASN A 201 3.03 -7.14 4.97
N GLU A 202 4.01 -6.25 4.76
CA GLU A 202 5.00 -5.93 5.80
C GLU A 202 4.34 -5.31 7.04
N HIS A 203 3.40 -4.38 6.83
CA HIS A 203 2.64 -3.77 7.90
C HIS A 203 1.83 -4.83 8.67
N PHE A 204 1.15 -5.73 7.97
CA PHE A 204 0.38 -6.80 8.59
C PHE A 204 1.27 -7.77 9.39
N VAL A 205 2.41 -8.18 8.84
CA VAL A 205 3.37 -9.06 9.51
C VAL A 205 3.93 -8.40 10.77
N SER A 206 4.25 -7.11 10.71
CA SER A 206 4.89 -6.38 11.80
C SER A 206 3.91 -5.95 12.90
N PHE A 207 2.71 -5.47 12.53
CA PHE A 207 1.77 -4.82 13.45
C PHE A 207 0.41 -5.54 13.59
N GLY A 208 0.07 -6.46 12.67
CA GLY A 208 -1.16 -7.26 12.73
C GLY A 208 -2.44 -6.60 12.19
N ASP A 209 -2.36 -5.36 11.73
CA ASP A 209 -3.52 -4.59 11.26
C ASP A 209 -3.66 -4.67 9.73
N ALA A 210 -4.65 -5.44 9.26
CA ALA A 210 -4.89 -5.69 7.83
C ALA A 210 -5.71 -4.58 7.11
N SER A 211 -6.18 -3.55 7.82
CA SER A 211 -7.20 -2.62 7.29
C SER A 211 -6.76 -1.17 7.10
N ARG A 212 -5.57 -0.79 7.59
CA ARG A 212 -5.15 0.63 7.62
C ARG A 212 -4.92 1.23 6.24
N LEU A 213 -4.44 0.45 5.28
CA LEU A 213 -4.22 0.92 3.91
C LEU A 213 -5.43 0.77 2.99
N SER A 214 -6.59 0.40 3.54
CA SER A 214 -7.82 0.21 2.76
C SER A 214 -8.31 1.47 2.03
N SER A 215 -7.90 2.66 2.45
CA SER A 215 -8.20 3.93 1.78
C SER A 215 -7.50 4.12 0.44
N PHE A 216 -6.45 3.34 0.14
CA PHE A 216 -5.82 3.32 -1.17
C PHE A 216 -6.68 2.50 -2.15
N LYS A 217 -7.15 3.13 -3.23
CA LYS A 217 -8.00 2.49 -4.24
C LYS A 217 -7.46 2.72 -5.65
N ILE A 218 -7.54 1.70 -6.50
CA ILE A 218 -7.19 1.83 -7.93
C ILE A 218 -8.30 2.51 -8.72
N ARG A 219 -9.57 2.22 -8.36
CA ARG A 219 -10.74 2.74 -9.06
C ARG A 219 -11.51 3.68 -8.17
N PHE A 220 -11.94 4.79 -8.76
CA PHE A 220 -12.92 5.67 -8.17
C PHE A 220 -14.30 5.00 -8.16
N LYS A 221 -15.02 5.09 -7.04
CA LYS A 221 -16.35 4.49 -6.85
C LYS A 221 -17.24 5.44 -6.06
N ASP A 222 -17.63 6.55 -6.69
CA ASP A 222 -18.52 7.57 -6.11
C ASP A 222 -18.09 8.09 -4.73
N TYR A 223 -16.78 8.23 -4.52
CA TYR A 223 -16.26 8.84 -3.30
C TYR A 223 -16.51 10.36 -3.30
N SER A 224 -16.47 10.98 -2.14
CA SER A 224 -16.51 12.45 -2.07
C SER A 224 -15.29 13.05 -2.75
N TYR A 225 -15.51 13.94 -3.72
CA TYR A 225 -14.44 14.61 -4.47
C TYR A 225 -13.52 15.42 -3.54
N ASN A 226 -14.08 16.09 -2.53
CA ASN A 226 -13.33 16.89 -1.56
C ASN A 226 -12.32 16.08 -0.74
N ASN A 227 -12.64 14.82 -0.52
CA ASN A 227 -11.88 13.88 0.29
C ASN A 227 -11.02 12.94 -0.55
N THR A 228 -11.01 13.11 -1.87
CA THR A 228 -10.24 12.26 -2.78
C THR A 228 -8.91 12.92 -3.12
N ILE A 229 -7.81 12.20 -2.90
CA ILE A 229 -6.46 12.64 -3.22
C ILE A 229 -5.92 11.76 -4.34
N LEU A 230 -5.48 12.38 -5.43
CA LEU A 230 -4.89 11.68 -6.56
C LEU A 230 -3.38 11.52 -6.36
N ILE A 231 -2.88 10.30 -6.53
CA ILE A 231 -1.45 10.00 -6.44
C ILE A 231 -0.89 9.86 -7.84
N LYS A 232 0.01 10.77 -8.19
CA LYS A 232 0.68 10.76 -9.49
C LYS A 232 1.70 9.63 -9.50
N SER A 233 1.86 8.96 -10.63
CA SER A 233 2.81 7.86 -10.75
C SER A 233 3.31 7.73 -12.18
N ASN A 234 4.51 7.18 -12.30
CA ASN A 234 5.09 6.81 -13.58
C ASN A 234 4.38 5.57 -14.14
N GLU A 235 4.38 5.46 -15.46
CA GLU A 235 3.99 4.26 -16.17
C GLU A 235 5.18 3.30 -16.12
N CYS A 236 5.01 2.14 -15.51
CA CYS A 236 6.07 1.15 -15.38
C CYS A 236 5.48 -0.23 -15.68
N ASP A 237 5.80 -0.75 -16.86
CA ASP A 237 5.32 -2.07 -17.33
C ASP A 237 6.08 -3.23 -16.64
N THR A 238 7.28 -2.96 -16.12
CA THR A 238 8.13 -3.93 -15.41
C THR A 238 8.70 -3.30 -14.15
N LEU A 239 7.96 -3.40 -13.04
CA LEU A 239 8.43 -2.91 -11.74
C LEU A 239 9.69 -3.68 -11.30
N PRO A 240 10.80 -3.01 -10.96
CA PRO A 240 11.86 -3.65 -10.20
C PRO A 240 11.31 -4.07 -8.83
N CYS A 241 11.68 -5.27 -8.38
CA CYS A 241 11.31 -5.76 -7.05
C CYS A 241 11.89 -4.80 -6.01
N TYR A 242 11.02 -4.10 -5.27
CA TYR A 242 11.47 -3.28 -4.13
C TYR A 242 12.07 -4.22 -3.09
N GLN A 243 13.30 -3.97 -2.64
CA GLN A 243 13.95 -4.86 -1.68
C GLN A 243 13.19 -4.84 -0.34
N SER A 244 12.83 -6.02 0.17
CA SER A 244 11.99 -6.18 1.37
C SER A 244 12.60 -5.52 2.61
N CYS A 245 13.93 -5.47 2.73
CA CYS A 245 14.66 -4.84 3.83
C CYS A 245 14.33 -3.35 3.98
N ASN A 246 13.95 -2.69 2.88
CA ASN A 246 13.64 -1.26 2.89
C ASN A 246 12.18 -0.96 3.22
N LEU A 247 11.33 -1.98 3.39
CA LEU A 247 9.91 -1.78 3.69
C LEU A 247 9.69 -1.29 5.13
N MET A 248 10.47 -1.80 6.10
CA MET A 248 10.41 -1.29 7.48
C MET A 248 10.90 0.16 7.54
N ASN A 249 12.02 0.47 6.86
CA ASN A 249 12.49 1.86 6.71
C ASN A 249 11.40 2.73 6.10
N LEU A 250 10.73 2.26 5.04
CA LEU A 250 9.66 3.00 4.36
C LEU A 250 8.48 3.28 5.30
N LEU A 251 8.02 2.27 6.05
CA LEU A 251 6.92 2.42 7.02
C LEU A 251 7.27 3.45 8.10
N CYS A 252 8.49 3.40 8.64
CA CYS A 252 8.95 4.31 9.68
C CYS A 252 9.14 5.74 9.13
N VAL A 253 9.71 5.89 7.92
CA VAL A 253 9.83 7.18 7.23
C VAL A 253 8.45 7.77 6.94
N ALA A 254 7.50 6.98 6.45
CA ALA A 254 6.13 7.43 6.21
C ALA A 254 5.44 7.91 7.51
N ALA A 255 5.53 7.11 8.58
CA ALA A 255 4.99 7.47 9.89
C ALA A 255 5.66 8.74 10.47
N HIS A 256 6.95 8.94 10.24
CA HIS A 256 7.66 10.15 10.64
C HIS A 256 7.22 11.37 9.81
N LEU A 257 7.22 11.28 8.48
CA LEU A 257 6.87 12.37 7.59
C LEU A 257 5.43 12.86 7.83
N SER A 258 4.48 11.95 8.03
CA SER A 258 3.08 12.31 8.32
C SER A 258 2.88 12.97 9.69
N ARG A 259 3.80 12.79 10.65
CA ARG A 259 3.76 13.49 11.95
C ARG A 259 4.30 14.92 11.84
N ILE A 260 5.32 15.13 11.01
CA ILE A 260 5.92 16.45 10.79
C ILE A 260 5.08 17.29 9.83
N PHE A 261 4.59 16.66 8.77
CA PHE A 261 3.82 17.30 7.71
C PHE A 261 2.43 16.69 7.66
N PRO A 262 1.46 17.23 8.42
CA PRO A 262 0.06 16.88 8.25
C PRO A 262 -0.35 17.04 6.79
N LEU A 263 -1.08 16.06 6.26
CA LEU A 263 -1.41 15.98 4.84
C LEU A 263 -2.12 17.25 4.32
N ASP A 264 -3.04 17.81 5.11
CA ASP A 264 -3.76 19.04 4.74
C ASP A 264 -2.87 20.29 4.70
N GLU A 265 -1.84 20.34 5.54
CA GLU A 265 -0.86 21.43 5.53
C GLU A 265 0.06 21.28 4.32
N PHE A 266 0.54 20.06 4.06
CA PHE A 266 1.43 19.75 2.94
C PHE A 266 0.80 20.12 1.59
N ILE A 267 -0.47 19.77 1.36
CA ILE A 267 -1.16 20.07 0.09
C ILE A 267 -1.50 21.55 -0.08
N GLN A 268 -1.54 22.33 1.00
CA GLN A 268 -1.78 23.78 0.94
C GLN A 268 -0.49 24.59 0.81
N ASP A 269 0.66 23.98 1.03
CA ASP A 269 1.95 24.65 0.97
C ASP A 269 2.28 25.08 -0.48
N PRO A 270 2.54 26.38 -0.72
CA PRO A 270 2.87 26.90 -2.05
C PRO A 270 4.20 26.34 -2.61
N VAL A 271 5.10 25.83 -1.77
CA VAL A 271 6.35 25.18 -2.21
C VAL A 271 6.05 23.94 -3.05
N TYR A 272 5.02 23.18 -2.70
CA TYR A 272 4.67 21.91 -3.37
C TYR A 272 3.55 22.07 -4.40
N LYS A 273 3.25 23.30 -4.81
CA LYS A 273 2.10 23.68 -5.64
C LYS A 273 1.84 22.74 -6.82
N HIS A 274 2.87 22.37 -7.58
CA HIS A 274 2.66 21.52 -8.78
C HIS A 274 2.20 20.10 -8.44
N CYS A 275 2.75 19.49 -7.38
CA CYS A 275 2.32 18.19 -6.87
C CYS A 275 0.91 18.32 -6.26
N SER A 276 0.71 19.33 -5.43
CA SER A 276 -0.55 19.57 -4.73
C SER A 276 -1.72 19.84 -5.66
N GLU A 277 -1.54 20.61 -6.73
CA GLU A 277 -2.57 20.90 -7.74
C GLU A 277 -3.15 19.63 -8.37
N TYR A 278 -2.28 18.66 -8.70
CA TYR A 278 -2.73 17.37 -9.20
C TYR A 278 -3.42 16.56 -8.09
N ALA A 279 -2.83 16.53 -6.90
CA ALA A 279 -3.34 15.78 -5.76
C ALA A 279 -4.77 16.16 -5.38
N ILE A 280 -5.07 17.47 -5.39
CA ILE A 280 -6.38 18.02 -5.03
C ILE A 280 -7.25 18.37 -6.24
N TYR A 281 -6.92 17.86 -7.44
CA TYR A 281 -7.61 18.15 -8.69
C TYR A 281 -9.15 18.07 -8.58
N LEU A 282 -9.67 17.14 -7.78
CA LEU A 282 -11.11 16.94 -7.59
C LEU A 282 -11.77 17.87 -6.56
N ARG A 283 -11.02 18.44 -5.61
CA ARG A 283 -11.55 19.15 -4.42
C ARG A 283 -12.37 20.40 -4.76
N HIS A 284 -12.24 20.92 -5.97
CA HIS A 284 -13.00 22.09 -6.45
C HIS A 284 -13.75 21.81 -7.76
N LYS A 285 -13.95 20.54 -8.10
CA LYS A 285 -14.65 20.13 -9.31
C LYS A 285 -15.95 19.41 -9.01
N THR A 286 -16.85 19.46 -9.97
CA THR A 286 -18.04 18.62 -10.05
C THR A 286 -17.97 17.81 -11.34
N PRO A 287 -18.77 16.74 -11.47
CA PRO A 287 -18.92 16.04 -12.75
C PRO A 287 -19.22 17.01 -13.91
N ASP A 288 -20.06 18.02 -13.68
CA ASP A 288 -20.38 19.07 -14.65
C ASP A 288 -19.17 19.88 -15.10
N ILE A 289 -18.36 20.38 -14.15
CA ILE A 289 -17.15 21.17 -14.47
C ILE A 289 -16.15 20.33 -15.27
N ILE A 290 -15.96 19.07 -14.91
CA ILE A 290 -15.05 18.18 -15.64
C ILE A 290 -15.59 17.90 -17.05
N LEU A 291 -16.90 17.76 -17.21
CA LEU A 291 -17.53 17.60 -18.53
C LEU A 291 -17.36 18.85 -19.40
N ASP A 292 -17.52 20.04 -18.83
CA ASP A 292 -17.33 21.30 -19.55
C ASP A 292 -15.89 21.43 -20.03
N GLU A 293 -14.91 21.18 -19.16
CA GLU A 293 -13.50 21.13 -19.56
C GLU A 293 -13.23 20.07 -20.64
N PHE A 294 -13.90 18.92 -20.58
CA PHE A 294 -13.77 17.89 -21.59
C PHE A 294 -14.29 18.36 -22.96
N ILE A 295 -15.49 18.95 -22.99
CA ILE A 295 -16.13 19.47 -24.21
C ILE A 295 -15.22 20.54 -24.83
N ASP A 296 -14.82 21.54 -24.05
CA ASP A 296 -14.02 22.67 -24.52
C ASP A 296 -12.67 22.23 -25.13
N ASN A 297 -12.03 21.21 -24.54
CA ASN A 297 -10.71 20.78 -24.94
C ASN A 297 -10.68 19.69 -26.03
N ASN A 298 -11.76 18.90 -26.20
CA ASN A 298 -11.72 17.70 -27.04
C ASN A 298 -12.82 17.63 -28.09
N ILE A 299 -13.87 18.45 -27.99
CA ILE A 299 -15.01 18.44 -28.89
C ILE A 299 -15.02 19.72 -29.72
N THR A 300 -15.29 19.59 -31.02
CA THR A 300 -15.37 20.73 -31.93
C THR A 300 -16.63 20.61 -32.77
N ASN A 301 -17.36 21.71 -32.91
CA ASN A 301 -18.53 21.77 -33.77
C ASN A 301 -18.12 21.66 -35.24
N CYS A 302 -18.63 20.65 -35.92
CA CYS A 302 -18.35 20.37 -37.32
C CYS A 302 -19.62 19.83 -38.00
N LYS A 303 -20.28 20.69 -38.79
CA LYS A 303 -21.57 20.35 -39.44
C LYS A 303 -21.42 19.12 -40.34
N GLY A 304 -22.38 18.21 -40.24
CA GLY A 304 -22.41 16.96 -41.03
C GLY A 304 -21.55 15.83 -40.48
N MET A 305 -20.68 16.09 -39.50
CA MET A 305 -19.95 15.04 -38.78
C MET A 305 -20.79 14.47 -37.64
N HIS A 306 -20.46 13.25 -37.23
CA HIS A 306 -21.12 12.56 -36.14
C HIS A 306 -20.16 11.63 -35.38
N MET A 307 -20.41 11.40 -34.10
CA MET A 307 -19.66 10.48 -33.25
C MET A 307 -20.61 9.55 -32.52
N SER A 308 -20.34 8.24 -32.54
CA SER A 308 -21.08 7.27 -31.71
C SER A 308 -20.65 7.34 -30.25
N ASP A 309 -21.44 6.75 -29.35
CA ASP A 309 -21.12 6.66 -27.92
C ASP A 309 -19.76 6.01 -27.65
N THR A 310 -19.33 5.06 -28.49
CA THR A 310 -18.00 4.44 -28.38
C THR A 310 -16.88 5.35 -28.82
N VAL A 311 -17.06 6.11 -29.90
CA VAL A 311 -16.08 7.14 -30.29
C VAL A 311 -15.98 8.18 -29.17
N MET A 312 -17.12 8.61 -28.61
CA MET A 312 -17.15 9.57 -27.50
C MET A 312 -16.45 9.00 -26.25
N GLY A 313 -16.72 7.75 -25.87
CA GLY A 313 -16.04 7.08 -24.77
C GLY A 313 -14.53 6.94 -24.99
N PHE A 314 -14.07 6.73 -26.22
CA PHE A 314 -12.65 6.74 -26.54
C PHE A 314 -12.01 8.12 -26.36
N VAL A 315 -12.68 9.18 -26.83
CA VAL A 315 -12.23 10.57 -26.67
C VAL A 315 -12.17 10.92 -25.17
N TRP A 316 -13.17 10.51 -24.38
CA TRP A 316 -13.17 10.63 -22.91
C TRP A 316 -11.98 9.93 -22.26
N ASN A 317 -11.70 8.69 -22.64
CA ASN A 317 -10.56 7.96 -22.11
C ASN A 317 -9.23 8.65 -22.45
N LYS A 318 -9.09 9.24 -23.65
CA LYS A 318 -7.91 10.02 -24.04
C LYS A 318 -7.75 11.29 -23.21
N PHE A 319 -8.85 11.97 -22.92
CA PHE A 319 -8.85 13.12 -22.01
C PHE A 319 -8.37 12.74 -20.60
N ASN A 320 -8.92 11.67 -20.02
CA ASN A 320 -8.51 11.18 -18.70
C ASN A 320 -7.04 10.76 -18.68
N GLN A 321 -6.57 10.06 -19.72
CA GLN A 321 -5.16 9.67 -19.87
C GLN A 321 -4.23 10.90 -19.94
N LYS A 322 -4.59 11.92 -20.74
CA LYS A 322 -3.81 13.16 -20.87
C LYS A 322 -3.67 13.89 -19.53
N LEU A 323 -4.73 13.91 -18.72
CA LEU A 323 -4.71 14.49 -17.38
C LEU A 323 -4.16 13.53 -16.31
N SER A 324 -3.90 12.26 -16.67
CA SER A 324 -3.52 11.18 -15.76
C SER A 324 -4.51 10.90 -14.62
N ILE A 325 -5.78 11.29 -14.79
CA ILE A 325 -6.83 11.09 -13.78
C ILE A 325 -7.59 9.77 -13.99
N PRO A 326 -8.14 9.16 -12.92
CA PRO A 326 -9.06 8.02 -13.05
C PRO A 326 -10.39 8.45 -13.69
N ASP A 327 -11.17 7.47 -14.17
CA ASP A 327 -12.55 7.73 -14.57
C ASP A 327 -13.41 8.00 -13.31
N VAL A 328 -13.70 9.28 -13.05
CA VAL A 328 -14.44 9.75 -11.87
C VAL A 328 -15.94 9.93 -12.09
N ILE A 329 -16.42 9.75 -13.33
CA ILE A 329 -17.83 9.93 -13.70
C ILE A 329 -18.43 8.60 -14.16
N GLY A 330 -17.65 7.77 -14.85
CA GLY A 330 -18.14 6.53 -15.45
C GLY A 330 -18.72 6.77 -16.83
N LYS A 331 -18.35 5.92 -17.80
CA LYS A 331 -18.79 6.02 -19.20
C LYS A 331 -20.31 6.23 -19.36
N ALA A 332 -21.14 5.44 -18.67
CA ALA A 332 -22.59 5.50 -18.83
C ALA A 332 -23.17 6.87 -18.41
N LYS A 333 -22.83 7.32 -17.20
CA LYS A 333 -23.25 8.61 -16.65
C LYS A 333 -22.69 9.79 -17.47
N MET A 334 -21.44 9.67 -17.93
CA MET A 334 -20.82 10.66 -18.80
C MET A 334 -21.60 10.82 -20.11
N ILE A 335 -22.00 9.71 -20.76
CA ILE A 335 -22.80 9.76 -22.00
C ILE A 335 -24.17 10.39 -21.74
N GLU A 336 -24.86 10.01 -20.66
CA GLU A 336 -26.14 10.60 -20.26
C GLU A 336 -26.04 12.12 -20.10
N MET A 337 -25.05 12.60 -19.33
CA MET A 337 -24.84 14.03 -19.12
C MET A 337 -24.44 14.79 -20.41
N LEU A 338 -23.74 14.13 -21.35
CA LEU A 338 -23.41 14.74 -22.64
C LEU A 338 -24.63 14.87 -23.57
N GLN A 339 -25.59 13.93 -23.49
CA GLN A 339 -26.82 14.00 -24.29
C GLN A 339 -27.69 15.21 -23.92
N GLU A 340 -27.57 15.71 -22.69
CA GLU A 340 -28.25 16.93 -22.24
C GLU A 340 -27.56 18.22 -22.73
N ARG A 341 -26.27 18.14 -23.10
CA ARG A 341 -25.42 19.29 -23.45
C ARG A 341 -25.13 19.41 -24.95
N LEU A 342 -25.21 18.31 -25.69
CA LEU A 342 -24.85 18.21 -27.11
C LEU A 342 -26.00 17.63 -27.92
N ASP A 343 -26.09 18.02 -29.20
CA ASP A 343 -27.10 17.48 -30.11
C ASP A 343 -26.91 15.96 -30.29
N TYR A 344 -27.93 15.18 -29.93
CA TYR A 344 -27.91 13.72 -29.99
C TYR A 344 -29.08 13.15 -30.80
N ASN A 345 -28.77 12.22 -31.71
CA ASN A 345 -29.77 11.45 -32.44
C ASN A 345 -30.02 10.12 -31.71
N HIS A 346 -31.15 10.03 -31.02
CA HIS A 346 -31.52 8.84 -30.23
C HIS A 346 -31.74 7.58 -31.07
N ASP A 347 -32.27 7.71 -32.29
CA ASP A 347 -32.53 6.56 -33.16
C ASP A 347 -31.22 5.90 -33.64
N LYS A 348 -30.23 6.72 -33.98
CA LYS A 348 -28.94 6.29 -34.53
C LYS A 348 -27.84 6.15 -33.46
N LYS A 349 -28.14 6.50 -32.20
CA LYS A 349 -27.21 6.54 -31.06
C LYS A 349 -25.90 7.29 -31.37
N LYS A 350 -26.05 8.52 -31.88
CA LYS A 350 -24.93 9.34 -32.37
C LYS A 350 -25.10 10.79 -31.99
N PHE A 351 -24.03 11.39 -31.48
CA PHE A 351 -23.88 12.84 -31.41
C PHE A 351 -23.71 13.41 -32.81
N VAL A 352 -24.41 14.50 -33.12
CA VAL A 352 -24.43 15.13 -34.45
C VAL A 352 -23.76 16.49 -34.45
N ASN A 353 -23.26 16.90 -35.61
CA ASN A 353 -22.58 18.18 -35.83
C ASN A 353 -21.34 18.41 -34.96
N ILE A 354 -20.71 17.34 -34.50
CA ILE A 354 -19.49 17.40 -33.68
C ILE A 354 -18.41 16.44 -34.19
N THR A 355 -17.16 16.75 -33.82
CA THR A 355 -15.99 15.91 -34.06
C THR A 355 -14.96 16.08 -32.94
N SER A 356 -13.89 15.29 -32.99
CA SER A 356 -12.75 15.37 -32.07
C SER A 356 -11.46 15.08 -32.85
N ILE A 357 -10.32 15.60 -32.39
CA ILE A 357 -9.00 15.26 -32.94
C ILE A 357 -8.70 13.75 -32.86
N TYR A 358 -9.35 13.04 -31.93
CA TYR A 358 -9.21 11.59 -31.75
C TYR A 358 -10.29 10.78 -32.49
N ALA A 359 -11.28 11.42 -33.13
CA ALA A 359 -12.31 10.71 -33.87
C ALA A 359 -11.79 10.01 -35.15
N PRO A 360 -10.86 10.60 -35.94
CA PRO A 360 -10.33 9.95 -37.14
C PRO A 360 -9.67 8.60 -36.89
N SER A 361 -8.93 8.41 -35.77
CA SER A 361 -8.33 7.12 -35.46
C SER A 361 -9.35 6.01 -35.32
N MET A 362 -10.46 6.31 -34.64
CA MET A 362 -11.54 5.34 -34.44
C MET A 362 -12.26 5.04 -35.76
N TYR A 363 -12.51 6.07 -36.58
CA TYR A 363 -13.09 5.89 -37.91
C TYR A 363 -12.25 4.97 -38.80
N TYR A 364 -10.93 5.21 -38.88
CA TYR A 364 -10.05 4.37 -39.69
C TYR A 364 -9.91 2.96 -39.12
N PHE A 365 -9.92 2.80 -37.80
CA PHE A 365 -9.89 1.49 -37.18
C PHE A 365 -11.15 0.66 -37.48
N THR A 366 -12.34 1.25 -37.33
CA THR A 366 -13.59 0.58 -37.73
C THR A 366 -13.62 0.25 -39.21
N LYS A 367 -13.11 1.16 -40.07
CA LYS A 367 -12.98 0.89 -41.51
C LYS A 367 -12.02 -0.26 -41.82
N PHE A 368 -10.91 -0.36 -41.08
CA PHE A 368 -9.99 -1.49 -41.17
C PHE A 368 -10.68 -2.81 -40.83
N LEU A 369 -11.39 -2.87 -39.69
CA LEU A 369 -12.10 -4.08 -39.28
C LEU A 369 -13.14 -4.51 -40.31
N ALA A 370 -13.98 -3.57 -40.77
CA ALA A 370 -15.00 -3.84 -41.77
C ALA A 370 -14.42 -4.31 -43.13
N ALA A 371 -13.20 -3.90 -43.46
CA ALA A 371 -12.54 -4.30 -44.70
C ALA A 371 -11.76 -5.62 -44.61
N ASN A 372 -11.40 -6.07 -43.40
CA ASN A 372 -10.51 -7.22 -43.21
C ASN A 372 -11.15 -8.41 -42.47
N ILE A 373 -12.21 -8.21 -41.69
CA ILE A 373 -12.91 -9.33 -41.05
C ILE A 373 -13.71 -10.08 -42.11
N THR A 374 -13.47 -11.39 -42.23
CA THR A 374 -14.17 -12.27 -43.18
C THR A 374 -15.07 -13.24 -42.44
N GLU A 375 -16.38 -13.19 -42.71
CA GLU A 375 -17.34 -14.20 -42.27
C GLU A 375 -17.30 -15.38 -43.23
N THR A 376 -16.61 -16.46 -42.85
CA THR A 376 -16.60 -17.70 -43.66
C THR A 376 -17.02 -18.88 -42.79
N GLU A 377 -18.20 -19.44 -43.08
CA GLU A 377 -18.86 -20.52 -42.33
C GLU A 377 -18.04 -21.84 -42.26
N ASN A 378 -16.99 -21.98 -43.08
CA ASN A 378 -16.23 -23.23 -43.24
C ASN A 378 -14.72 -23.13 -42.92
N LYS A 379 -14.22 -21.98 -42.44
CA LYS A 379 -12.81 -21.85 -42.01
C LYS A 379 -12.70 -21.94 -40.49
N THR A 380 -11.72 -22.70 -40.00
CA THR A 380 -11.31 -22.64 -38.60
C THR A 380 -10.83 -21.23 -38.26
N GLU A 381 -11.48 -20.60 -37.29
CA GLU A 381 -11.16 -19.25 -36.85
C GLU A 381 -9.74 -19.14 -36.30
N ASN A 382 -9.11 -17.98 -36.52
CA ASN A 382 -7.80 -17.65 -35.99
C ASN A 382 -7.93 -16.95 -34.63
N GLU A 383 -6.98 -17.15 -33.71
CA GLU A 383 -6.93 -16.39 -32.45
C GLU A 383 -5.87 -15.30 -32.54
N TYR A 384 -6.22 -14.04 -32.36
CA TYR A 384 -5.32 -12.89 -32.35
C TYR A 384 -5.26 -12.21 -30.98
N THR A 385 -4.09 -11.72 -30.61
CA THR A 385 -3.90 -10.79 -29.48
C THR A 385 -4.24 -9.36 -29.88
N THR A 386 -4.55 -8.48 -28.92
CA THR A 386 -4.80 -7.07 -29.27
C THR A 386 -3.57 -6.40 -29.89
N ALA A 387 -2.36 -6.80 -29.46
CA ALA A 387 -1.10 -6.34 -30.04
C ALA A 387 -0.95 -6.75 -31.53
N GLU A 388 -1.32 -7.98 -31.88
CA GLU A 388 -1.33 -8.44 -33.28
C GLU A 388 -2.33 -7.65 -34.13
N ILE A 389 -3.54 -7.37 -33.62
CA ILE A 389 -4.52 -6.55 -34.35
C ILE A 389 -4.02 -5.11 -34.55
N ILE A 390 -3.39 -4.51 -33.52
CA ILE A 390 -2.80 -3.16 -33.63
C ILE A 390 -1.69 -3.16 -34.70
N PHE A 391 -0.87 -4.21 -34.74
CA PHE A 391 0.15 -4.35 -35.78
C PHE A 391 -0.47 -4.40 -37.18
N LEU A 392 -1.49 -5.24 -37.39
CA LEU A 392 -2.18 -5.35 -38.68
C LEU A 392 -2.85 -4.04 -39.10
N PHE A 393 -3.47 -3.33 -38.17
CA PHE A 393 -4.03 -2.01 -38.43
C PHE A 393 -2.96 -1.01 -38.89
N ARG A 394 -1.82 -0.96 -38.18
CA ARG A 394 -0.69 -0.08 -38.55
C ARG A 394 -0.15 -0.41 -39.94
N LYS A 395 -0.02 -1.70 -40.25
CA LYS A 395 0.40 -2.18 -41.57
C LYS A 395 -0.60 -1.77 -42.66
N TRP A 396 -1.90 -1.96 -42.44
CA TRP A 396 -2.97 -1.61 -43.40
C TRP A 396 -3.06 -0.10 -43.66
N PHE A 397 -2.88 0.72 -42.61
CA PHE A 397 -3.10 2.15 -42.70
C PHE A 397 -1.97 2.91 -43.43
N ASN A 398 -0.75 2.37 -43.41
CA ASN A 398 0.41 2.79 -44.21
C ASN A 398 0.65 4.32 -44.32
N LYS A 399 0.50 5.05 -43.18
CA LYS A 399 0.82 6.49 -43.06
C LYS A 399 1.47 6.79 -41.72
N ARG A 400 2.38 7.78 -41.69
CA ARG A 400 3.15 8.27 -40.53
C ARG A 400 2.34 8.88 -39.38
N LEU A 401 1.01 8.71 -39.37
CA LEU A 401 0.16 9.24 -38.31
C LEU A 401 0.07 8.20 -37.20
N ASP A 402 0.70 8.51 -36.06
CA ASP A 402 0.64 7.68 -34.87
C ASP A 402 -0.72 7.86 -34.19
N TYR A 403 -1.72 7.15 -34.70
CA TYR A 403 -2.99 7.02 -34.01
C TYR A 403 -2.76 6.06 -32.84
N ASN A 404 -2.62 6.61 -31.63
CA ASN A 404 -2.41 5.89 -30.37
C ASN A 404 -3.58 4.95 -30.00
N ILE A 405 -3.81 3.91 -30.81
CA ILE A 405 -4.75 2.82 -30.56
C ILE A 405 -4.15 1.92 -29.49
N THR A 406 -4.90 1.71 -28.42
CA THR A 406 -4.53 0.84 -27.30
C THR A 406 -5.25 -0.49 -27.39
N GLY A 407 -4.73 -1.54 -26.74
CA GLY A 407 -5.41 -2.84 -26.69
C GLY A 407 -6.81 -2.75 -26.07
N GLU A 408 -6.99 -1.87 -25.08
CA GLU A 408 -8.31 -1.59 -24.49
C GLU A 408 -9.30 -1.01 -25.51
N LEU A 409 -8.84 -0.10 -26.39
CA LEU A 409 -9.68 0.41 -27.47
C LEU A 409 -10.09 -0.73 -28.40
N VAL A 410 -9.13 -1.55 -28.84
CA VAL A 410 -9.42 -2.71 -29.69
C VAL A 410 -10.51 -3.57 -29.06
N MET A 411 -10.34 -3.97 -27.81
CA MET A 411 -11.34 -4.78 -27.10
C MET A 411 -12.70 -4.09 -27.00
N ASN A 412 -12.74 -2.78 -26.74
CA ASN A 412 -14.01 -2.05 -26.67
C ASN A 412 -14.74 -2.00 -28.01
N VAL A 413 -14.01 -1.85 -29.13
CA VAL A 413 -14.60 -1.89 -30.47
C VAL A 413 -15.15 -3.28 -30.78
N PHE A 414 -14.38 -4.33 -30.49
CA PHE A 414 -14.81 -5.71 -30.70
C PHE A 414 -16.02 -6.06 -29.81
N ARG A 415 -16.09 -5.61 -28.56
CA ARG A 415 -17.25 -5.86 -27.67
C ARG A 415 -18.54 -5.26 -28.23
N GLU A 416 -18.45 -4.12 -28.91
CA GLU A 416 -19.61 -3.45 -29.48
C GLU A 416 -20.02 -4.03 -30.84
N GLN A 417 -19.05 -4.34 -31.70
CA GLN A 417 -19.31 -4.68 -33.10
C GLN A 417 -19.27 -6.20 -33.39
N TYR A 418 -18.49 -6.95 -32.61
CA TYR A 418 -18.23 -8.38 -32.81
C TYR A 418 -18.12 -9.11 -31.45
N PRO A 419 -19.18 -9.11 -30.62
CA PRO A 419 -19.11 -9.66 -29.26
C PRO A 419 -18.74 -11.15 -29.23
N ASP A 420 -19.18 -11.91 -30.23
CA ASP A 420 -18.92 -13.35 -30.35
C ASP A 420 -17.46 -13.67 -30.69
N ALA A 421 -16.70 -12.68 -31.19
CA ALA A 421 -15.28 -12.82 -31.49
C ALA A 421 -14.39 -12.73 -30.24
N ILE A 422 -14.93 -12.51 -29.04
CA ILE A 422 -14.11 -12.30 -27.84
C ILE A 422 -13.96 -13.60 -27.05
N LYS A 423 -12.71 -14.03 -26.86
CA LYS A 423 -12.37 -15.20 -26.05
C LYS A 423 -11.91 -14.82 -24.64
N ASN A 424 -11.07 -13.79 -24.53
CA ASN A 424 -10.45 -13.32 -23.29
C ASN A 424 -10.19 -11.80 -23.35
N ASP A 425 -9.73 -11.19 -22.24
CA ASP A 425 -9.44 -9.75 -22.17
C ASP A 425 -8.36 -9.23 -23.14
N ASP A 426 -7.58 -10.13 -23.77
CA ASP A 426 -6.56 -9.79 -24.76
C ASP A 426 -6.57 -10.76 -25.96
N THR A 427 -7.66 -11.51 -26.17
CA THR A 427 -7.71 -12.52 -27.24
C THR A 427 -9.02 -12.48 -28.00
N ILE A 428 -8.89 -12.35 -29.32
CA ILE A 428 -9.96 -12.18 -30.29
C ILE A 428 -9.91 -13.33 -31.29
N VAL A 429 -11.02 -14.05 -31.43
CA VAL A 429 -11.22 -15.13 -32.37
C VAL A 429 -11.97 -14.59 -33.58
N CYS A 430 -11.30 -14.50 -34.71
CA CYS A 430 -11.91 -14.09 -35.97
C CYS A 430 -11.08 -14.58 -37.15
N ASN A 431 -11.54 -14.34 -38.38
CA ASN A 431 -10.72 -14.52 -39.57
C ASN A 431 -10.44 -13.16 -40.19
N LEU A 432 -9.15 -12.87 -40.44
CA LEU A 432 -8.70 -11.64 -41.07
C LEU A 432 -8.13 -11.95 -42.45
N SER A 433 -8.61 -11.25 -43.49
CA SER A 433 -8.09 -11.39 -44.86
C SER A 433 -6.63 -11.01 -44.99
N SER A 434 -6.12 -10.16 -44.08
CA SER A 434 -4.74 -9.67 -44.10
C SER A 434 -3.71 -10.66 -43.57
N TRP A 435 -4.12 -11.65 -42.74
CA TRP A 435 -3.19 -12.59 -42.11
C TRP A 435 -3.91 -13.84 -41.58
N ASP A 436 -3.77 -14.98 -42.26
CA ASP A 436 -4.33 -16.27 -41.83
C ASP A 436 -3.22 -17.14 -41.21
N LYS A 437 -3.15 -17.19 -39.88
CA LYS A 437 -2.13 -17.98 -39.16
C LYS A 437 -2.32 -19.47 -39.41
N ASN A 438 -3.56 -19.92 -39.42
CA ASN A 438 -3.94 -21.30 -39.66
C ASN A 438 -3.49 -21.77 -41.05
N GLU A 439 -3.62 -20.92 -42.07
CA GLU A 439 -3.13 -21.22 -43.42
C GLU A 439 -1.60 -21.36 -43.47
N ILE A 440 -0.87 -20.42 -42.86
CA ILE A 440 0.61 -20.46 -42.79
C ILE A 440 1.08 -21.75 -42.12
N ILE A 441 0.48 -22.10 -40.97
CA ILE A 441 0.83 -23.33 -40.24
C ILE A 441 0.50 -24.56 -41.08
N SER A 442 -0.67 -24.61 -41.73
CA SER A 442 -1.06 -25.71 -42.62
C SER A 442 -0.07 -25.88 -43.78
N GLN A 443 0.30 -24.80 -44.48
CA GLN A 443 1.24 -24.86 -45.60
C GLN A 443 2.62 -25.36 -45.15
N LEU A 444 3.13 -24.86 -44.03
CA LEU A 444 4.41 -25.30 -43.45
C LEU A 444 4.36 -26.77 -43.01
N TYR A 445 3.28 -27.17 -42.36
CA TYR A 445 3.04 -28.54 -41.93
C TYR A 445 3.02 -29.50 -43.14
N HIS A 446 2.25 -29.20 -44.18
CA HIS A 446 2.18 -30.02 -45.40
C HIS A 446 3.51 -30.04 -46.18
N SER A 447 4.20 -28.90 -46.29
CA SER A 447 5.51 -28.82 -46.96
C SER A 447 6.61 -29.62 -46.27
N THR A 448 6.47 -29.88 -44.97
CA THR A 448 7.51 -30.56 -44.16
C THR A 448 7.23 -32.05 -44.00
N ILE A 449 5.97 -32.46 -44.11
CA ILE A 449 5.56 -33.87 -43.96
C ILE A 449 5.59 -34.64 -45.29
N GLY A 450 5.36 -33.97 -46.43
CA GLY A 450 5.25 -34.65 -47.73
C GLY A 450 4.18 -35.76 -47.74
N ASP A 451 3.97 -36.45 -48.87
CA ASP A 451 2.98 -37.53 -48.96
C ASP A 451 3.38 -38.83 -48.20
N GLY A 452 4.38 -38.82 -47.30
CA GLY A 452 4.87 -40.07 -46.71
C GLY A 452 5.77 -40.05 -45.45
N ILE A 453 6.04 -38.92 -44.78
CA ILE A 453 6.86 -38.92 -43.54
C ILE A 453 5.96 -38.91 -42.31
N ILE A 454 5.99 -39.95 -41.49
CA ILE A 454 5.04 -40.16 -40.37
C ILE A 454 5.54 -39.58 -39.03
N ASN A 455 6.81 -39.19 -38.88
CA ASN A 455 7.40 -38.76 -37.60
C ASN A 455 8.22 -37.45 -37.69
N VAL A 456 7.58 -36.31 -37.94
CA VAL A 456 8.21 -34.99 -37.80
C VAL A 456 7.81 -34.38 -36.45
N LYS A 457 8.77 -33.89 -35.66
CA LYS A 457 8.46 -33.17 -34.42
C LYS A 457 7.95 -31.77 -34.76
N ILE A 458 6.91 -31.31 -34.05
CA ILE A 458 6.34 -29.96 -34.23
C ILE A 458 7.41 -28.88 -34.00
N ASP A 459 8.35 -29.12 -33.07
CA ASP A 459 9.49 -28.24 -32.82
C ASP A 459 10.33 -27.98 -34.08
N ASP A 460 10.61 -29.03 -34.87
CA ASP A 460 11.42 -28.90 -36.09
C ASP A 460 10.69 -28.06 -37.17
N ILE A 461 9.36 -28.17 -37.22
CA ILE A 461 8.52 -27.37 -38.13
C ILE A 461 8.48 -25.91 -37.67
N TYR A 462 8.43 -25.68 -36.36
CA TYR A 462 8.45 -24.34 -35.79
C TYR A 462 9.82 -23.66 -35.96
N ASP A 463 10.92 -24.38 -35.81
CA ASP A 463 12.26 -23.85 -36.09
C ASP A 463 12.43 -23.46 -37.57
N LYS A 464 11.84 -24.26 -38.48
CA LYS A 464 11.79 -23.92 -39.91
C LYS A 464 10.93 -22.68 -40.19
N TYR A 465 9.82 -22.50 -39.45
CA TYR A 465 9.05 -21.25 -39.49
C TYR A 465 9.89 -20.05 -39.05
N LEU A 466 10.60 -20.17 -37.91
CA LEU A 466 11.47 -19.12 -37.39
C LEU A 466 12.61 -18.77 -38.36
N GLY A 467 13.18 -19.76 -39.05
CA GLY A 467 14.23 -19.55 -40.05
C GLY A 467 13.76 -18.85 -41.32
N ASN A 468 12.47 -18.87 -41.62
CA ASN A 468 11.84 -18.23 -42.79
C ASN A 468 11.00 -16.99 -42.39
N LEU A 469 11.30 -16.37 -41.26
CA LEU A 469 10.58 -15.17 -40.83
C LEU A 469 10.95 -13.98 -41.70
N ASP A 470 9.93 -13.45 -42.38
CA ASP A 470 9.98 -12.13 -42.96
C ASP A 470 9.45 -11.13 -41.94
N ASN A 471 10.00 -9.92 -41.86
CA ASN A 471 9.52 -8.83 -40.96
C ASN A 471 8.11 -8.31 -41.33
N GLU A 472 7.34 -9.08 -42.10
CA GLU A 472 6.06 -8.70 -42.66
C GLU A 472 4.89 -8.86 -41.67
N PHE A 473 5.01 -9.78 -40.70
CA PHE A 473 3.97 -10.11 -39.72
C PHE A 473 4.56 -10.40 -38.33
N PRO A 474 3.76 -10.31 -37.25
CA PRO A 474 4.19 -10.72 -35.92
C PRO A 474 4.51 -12.22 -35.88
N ILE A 475 5.40 -12.60 -34.97
CA ILE A 475 5.77 -14.01 -34.75
C ILE A 475 4.56 -14.75 -34.17
N ILE A 476 4.15 -15.84 -34.82
CA ILE A 476 3.15 -16.75 -34.27
C ILE A 476 3.74 -17.40 -33.01
N THR A 477 3.06 -17.24 -31.87
CA THR A 477 3.56 -17.82 -30.61
C THR A 477 3.66 -19.35 -30.70
N LYS A 478 4.74 -19.92 -30.14
CA LYS A 478 4.95 -21.37 -30.09
C LYS A 478 3.72 -22.12 -29.55
N LYS A 479 3.10 -21.60 -28.48
CA LYS A 479 1.88 -22.17 -27.88
C LYS A 479 0.72 -22.27 -28.89
N TYR A 480 0.48 -21.23 -29.68
CA TYR A 480 -0.57 -21.24 -30.70
C TYR A 480 -0.22 -22.20 -31.84
N PHE A 481 1.04 -22.17 -32.28
CA PHE A 481 1.54 -23.04 -33.35
C PHE A 481 1.35 -24.52 -33.00
N GLU A 482 1.79 -24.94 -31.81
CA GLU A 482 1.62 -26.29 -31.31
C GLU A 482 0.15 -26.70 -31.19
N TYR A 483 -0.70 -25.81 -30.65
CA TYR A 483 -2.13 -26.08 -30.51
C TYR A 483 -2.78 -26.41 -31.86
N TYR A 484 -2.53 -25.57 -32.88
CA TYR A 484 -3.14 -25.77 -34.20
C TYR A 484 -2.52 -26.95 -34.94
N SER A 485 -1.18 -27.13 -34.93
CA SER A 485 -0.51 -28.29 -35.53
C SER A 485 -1.01 -29.62 -34.94
N ASN A 486 -1.23 -29.68 -33.62
CA ASN A 486 -1.80 -30.88 -32.98
C ASN A 486 -3.24 -31.16 -33.42
N ASN A 487 -4.04 -30.13 -33.69
CA ASN A 487 -5.40 -30.30 -34.23
C ASN A 487 -5.38 -30.78 -35.68
N LEU A 488 -4.40 -30.36 -36.49
CA LEU A 488 -4.18 -30.90 -37.84
C LEU A 488 -3.82 -32.39 -37.82
N ILE A 489 -2.99 -32.81 -36.87
CA ILE A 489 -2.64 -34.24 -36.69
C ILE A 489 -3.88 -35.08 -36.36
N LYS A 490 -4.74 -34.60 -35.44
CA LYS A 490 -5.95 -35.32 -35.00
C LYS A 490 -7.07 -35.42 -36.04
N ARG A 491 -7.02 -34.63 -37.11
CA ARG A 491 -8.02 -34.61 -38.20
C ARG A 491 -7.66 -35.55 -39.38
N LYS A 492 -6.47 -36.16 -39.36
CA LYS A 492 -6.15 -37.36 -40.16
C LYS A 492 -6.61 -38.60 -39.42
#